data_AF-B2BG43-F1
#
_entry.id   AF-B2BG43-F1
#
_cell.length_a   1.000
_cell.length_b   1.000
_cell.length_c   1.000
_cell.angle_alpha   90.00
_cell.angle_beta   90.00
_cell.angle_gamma   90.00
#
_symmetry.space_group_name_H-M   'P 1'
#
loop_
_entity.id
_entity.type
_entity.pdbx_description
1 polymer ?
#
loop_
_entity_poly.entity_id
_entity_poly.type
_entity_poly.pdbx_seq_one_letter_code
_entity_poly.pdbx_strand_id
1 'polypeptide(L)'
;WTLVGGGCFNPANTCKATSKLIPNGAKWLRSRVTEMEPTHNRVTLEDGQSLNYQFLVVAPGLELNLGAIEGLESSLGKHGVTSNYLFELASYTWECVRNLQRGRALFTQPPMPI
;
A
#
# COMPACT_ATOMS: atom_id res chain seq x y z
N TRP A 1 2.93 1.96 -8.02
CA TRP A 1 3.77 3.09 -8.51
C TRP A 1 4.58 2.74 -9.77
N THR A 2 3.89 2.42 -10.87
CA THR A 2 4.54 1.97 -12.12
C THR A 2 5.45 3.03 -12.75
N LEU A 3 4.96 4.27 -12.91
CA LEU A 3 5.73 5.34 -13.57
C LEU A 3 6.88 5.90 -12.73
N VAL A 4 6.85 5.70 -11.41
CA VAL A 4 7.99 6.00 -10.53
C VAL A 4 9.09 4.95 -10.74
N GLY A 5 8.72 3.66 -10.73
CA GLY A 5 9.68 2.58 -11.03
C GLY A 5 10.20 2.58 -12.47
N GLY A 6 9.47 3.21 -13.39
CA GLY A 6 9.93 3.50 -14.75
C GLY A 6 10.77 4.77 -14.90
N GLY A 7 11.03 5.51 -13.82
CA GLY A 7 11.85 6.72 -13.84
C GLY A 7 11.18 7.97 -14.43
N CYS A 8 9.88 7.93 -14.73
CA CYS A 8 9.17 9.04 -15.36
C CYS A 8 8.64 10.06 -14.34
N PHE A 9 8.31 9.63 -13.12
CA PHE A 9 7.64 10.44 -12.10
C PHE A 9 8.48 10.51 -10.82
N ASN A 10 8.48 11.68 -10.17
CA ASN A 10 9.02 11.81 -8.81
C ASN A 10 8.00 11.25 -7.80
N PRO A 11 8.40 10.37 -6.86
CA PRO A 11 7.51 9.83 -5.82
C PRO A 11 6.73 10.90 -5.06
N ALA A 12 7.36 12.03 -4.74
CA ALA A 12 6.74 13.13 -3.99
C ALA A 12 5.52 13.74 -4.71
N ASN A 13 5.44 13.64 -6.03
CA ASN A 13 4.31 14.12 -6.81
C ASN A 13 3.11 13.15 -6.77
N THR A 14 3.30 11.94 -6.22
CA THR A 14 2.27 10.90 -6.14
C THR A 14 1.62 10.78 -4.77
N CYS A 15 2.08 11.57 -3.78
CA CYS A 15 1.53 11.56 -2.43
C CYS A 15 1.08 12.97 -2.02
N LYS A 16 0.07 13.01 -1.15
CA LYS A 16 -0.44 14.24 -0.52
C LYS A 16 -0.79 13.92 0.92
N ALA A 17 -0.72 14.93 1.79
CA ALA A 17 -1.22 14.80 3.15
C ALA A 17 -2.72 14.46 3.12
N THR A 18 -3.12 13.35 3.75
CA THR A 18 -4.52 12.87 3.75
C THR A 18 -5.49 13.94 4.24
N SER A 19 -5.11 14.75 5.22
CA SER A 19 -5.92 15.88 5.71
C SER A 19 -6.36 16.86 4.62
N LYS A 20 -5.55 17.06 3.58
CA LYS A 20 -5.87 17.96 2.46
C LYS A 20 -6.84 17.33 1.45
N LEU A 21 -7.15 16.05 1.59
CA LEU A 21 -8.04 15.29 0.72
C LEU A 21 -9.40 15.00 1.37
N ILE A 22 -9.54 15.25 2.68
CA ILE A 22 -10.80 15.06 3.38
C ILE A 22 -11.78 16.18 2.98
N PRO A 23 -13.02 15.84 2.54
CA PRO A 23 -14.02 16.85 2.19
C PRO A 23 -14.38 17.77 3.35
N ASN A 24 -14.70 19.02 3.03
CA ASN A 24 -15.23 19.96 4.01
C ASN A 24 -16.49 19.40 4.67
N GLY A 25 -16.55 19.44 6.01
CA GLY A 25 -17.66 18.90 6.80
C GLY A 25 -17.56 17.41 7.14
N ALA A 26 -16.62 16.66 6.53
CA ALA A 26 -16.36 15.28 6.93
C ALA A 26 -15.45 15.21 8.16
N LYS A 27 -15.77 14.33 9.12
CA LYS A 27 -14.91 14.05 10.27
C LYS A 27 -13.89 12.98 9.91
N TRP A 28 -12.60 13.34 9.93
CA TRP A 28 -11.52 12.36 9.75
C TRP A 28 -11.11 11.75 11.10
N LEU A 29 -11.42 10.48 11.28
CA LEU A 29 -10.96 9.69 12.41
C LEU A 29 -9.67 8.95 12.01
N ARG A 30 -8.55 9.32 12.63
CA ARG A 30 -7.23 8.73 12.38
C ARG A 30 -7.03 7.49 13.24
N SER A 31 -7.86 6.49 13.03
CA SER A 31 -7.83 5.23 13.77
C SER A 31 -7.98 4.06 12.80
N ARG A 32 -7.35 2.93 13.13
CA ARG A 32 -7.65 1.65 12.48
C ARG A 32 -8.98 1.10 12.99
N VAL A 33 -9.77 0.52 12.10
CA VAL A 33 -10.90 -0.33 12.44
C VAL A 33 -10.38 -1.75 12.65
N THR A 34 -10.74 -2.36 13.77
CA THR A 34 -10.29 -3.71 14.17
C THR A 34 -11.41 -4.74 14.04
N GLU A 35 -12.66 -4.33 14.14
CA GLU A 35 -13.82 -5.22 14.03
C GLU A 35 -14.99 -4.51 13.35
N MET A 36 -15.78 -5.28 12.60
CA MET A 36 -17.05 -4.85 12.03
C MET A 36 -18.14 -5.79 12.52
N GLU A 37 -19.22 -5.23 13.05
CA GLU A 37 -20.41 -5.96 13.51
C GLU A 37 -21.63 -5.51 12.71
N PRO A 38 -21.86 -6.08 11.51
CA PRO A 38 -22.92 -5.63 10.61
C PRO A 38 -24.32 -5.78 11.20
N THR A 39 -24.55 -6.81 12.02
CA THR A 39 -25.84 -7.06 12.68
C THR A 39 -26.20 -6.00 13.71
N HIS A 40 -25.20 -5.31 14.27
CA HIS A 40 -25.37 -4.24 15.26
C HIS A 40 -25.17 -2.84 14.65
N ASN A 41 -24.92 -2.75 13.34
CA ASN A 41 -24.51 -1.53 12.65
C ASN A 41 -23.36 -0.80 13.36
N ARG A 42 -22.31 -1.55 13.72
CA ARG A 42 -21.20 -1.04 14.54
C ARG A 42 -19.83 -1.41 13.99
N VAL A 43 -18.84 -0.56 14.25
CA VAL A 43 -17.41 -0.86 14.06
C VAL A 43 -16.64 -0.55 15.33
N THR A 44 -15.60 -1.34 15.60
CA THR A 44 -14.68 -1.15 16.72
C THR A 44 -13.36 -0.60 16.21
N LEU A 45 -12.83 0.40 16.91
CA LEU A 45 -11.55 1.02 16.64
C LEU A 45 -10.43 0.35 17.45
N GLU A 46 -9.18 0.58 17.06
CA GLU A 46 -8.01 0.01 17.73
C GLU A 46 -7.83 0.45 19.19
N ASP A 47 -8.42 1.59 19.58
CA ASP A 47 -8.45 2.08 20.97
C ASP A 47 -9.62 1.49 21.80
N GLY A 48 -10.39 0.58 21.21
CA GLY A 48 -11.57 -0.04 21.82
C GLY A 48 -12.85 0.80 21.73
N GLN A 49 -12.80 2.01 21.15
CA GLN A 49 -13.99 2.81 20.91
C GLN A 49 -14.91 2.12 19.89
N SER A 50 -16.22 2.16 20.15
CA SER A 50 -17.24 1.68 19.23
C SER A 50 -17.94 2.85 18.52
N LEU A 51 -18.15 2.72 17.21
CA LEU A 51 -18.91 3.68 16.41
C LEU A 51 -20.10 2.99 15.75
N ASN A 52 -21.29 3.56 15.92
CA ASN A 52 -22.50 3.10 15.23
C ASN A 52 -22.67 3.85 13.90
N TYR A 53 -23.31 3.20 12.94
CA TYR A 53 -23.64 3.79 11.64
C TYR A 53 -25.09 3.51 11.24
N GLN A 54 -25.63 4.30 10.30
CA GLN A 54 -26.85 3.96 9.56
C GLN A 54 -26.51 3.26 8.25
N PHE A 55 -25.43 3.70 7.60
CA PHE A 55 -24.88 3.11 6.39
C PHE A 55 -23.36 3.03 6.51
N LEU A 56 -22.78 1.91 6.04
CA LEU A 56 -21.34 1.68 6.02
C LEU A 56 -20.86 1.47 4.58
N VAL A 57 -19.89 2.28 4.16
CA VAL A 57 -19.15 2.06 2.91
C VAL A 57 -17.78 1.50 3.26
N VAL A 58 -17.46 0.31 2.75
CA VAL A 58 -16.21 -0.41 3.04
C VAL A 58 -15.23 -0.23 1.88
N ALA A 59 -14.10 0.43 2.15
CA ALA A 59 -13.04 0.67 1.16
C ALA A 59 -11.61 0.46 1.74
N PRO A 60 -11.28 -0.71 2.32
CA PRO A 60 -10.00 -0.96 3.00
C PRO A 60 -8.81 -1.16 2.05
N GLY A 61 -9.07 -1.36 0.75
CA GLY A 61 -8.04 -1.75 -0.21
C GLY A 61 -7.62 -3.22 -0.07
N LEU A 62 -6.41 -3.53 -0.52
CA LEU A 62 -5.80 -4.86 -0.44
C LEU A 62 -4.60 -4.84 0.50
N GLU A 63 -4.29 -5.99 1.09
CA GLU A 63 -3.08 -6.19 1.87
C GLU A 63 -1.98 -6.83 1.02
N LEU A 64 -0.75 -6.33 1.13
CA LEU A 64 0.42 -6.93 0.50
C LEU A 64 0.98 -8.01 1.42
N ASN A 65 0.68 -9.28 1.12
CA ASN A 65 1.22 -10.41 1.88
C ASN A 65 2.65 -10.77 1.41
N LEU A 66 3.61 -9.92 1.77
CA LEU A 66 5.02 -10.09 1.40
C LEU A 66 5.64 -11.35 2.04
N GLY A 67 5.19 -11.70 3.25
CA GLY A 67 5.65 -12.89 3.98
C GLY A 67 5.24 -14.23 3.35
N ALA A 68 4.31 -14.23 2.38
CA ALA A 68 3.95 -15.44 1.64
C ALA A 68 5.07 -15.97 0.73
N ILE A 69 6.09 -15.14 0.43
CA ILE A 69 7.25 -15.53 -0.36
C ILE A 69 8.46 -15.61 0.57
N GLU A 70 8.96 -16.83 0.74
CA GLU A 70 10.12 -17.09 1.60
C GLU A 70 11.32 -16.20 1.22
N GLY A 71 11.85 -15.48 2.20
CA GLY A 71 13.01 -14.59 2.03
C GLY A 71 12.74 -13.26 1.31
N LEU A 72 11.50 -12.96 0.91
CA LEU A 72 11.19 -11.73 0.19
C LEU A 72 11.40 -10.48 1.06
N GLU A 73 10.81 -10.44 2.25
CA GLU A 73 10.86 -9.26 3.13
C GLU A 73 12.29 -8.87 3.52
N SER A 74 13.16 -9.85 3.77
CA SER A 74 14.56 -9.60 4.13
C SER A 74 15.42 -9.13 2.95
N SER A 75 15.01 -9.48 1.72
CA SER A 75 15.72 -9.18 0.47
C SER A 75 15.27 -7.88 -0.19
N LEU A 76 14.03 -7.44 0.02
CA LEU A 76 13.49 -6.22 -0.57
C LEU A 76 14.36 -4.98 -0.28
N GLY A 77 14.64 -4.21 -1.33
CA GLY A 77 15.53 -3.04 -1.27
C GLY A 77 17.02 -3.38 -1.33
N LYS A 78 17.37 -4.66 -1.48
CA LYS A 78 18.75 -5.15 -1.54
C LYS A 78 18.92 -6.12 -2.71
N HIS A 79 20.16 -6.32 -3.14
CA HIS A 79 20.52 -7.35 -4.11
C HIS A 79 19.72 -7.32 -5.43
N GLY A 80 19.16 -6.17 -5.82
CA GLY A 80 18.33 -6.04 -7.01
C GLY A 80 16.87 -6.50 -6.85
N VAL A 81 16.42 -6.82 -5.63
CA VAL A 81 15.06 -7.26 -5.31
C VAL A 81 14.22 -6.05 -4.89
N THR A 82 13.10 -5.81 -5.59
CA THR A 82 12.29 -4.59 -5.44
C THR A 82 10.82 -4.84 -5.76
N SER A 83 9.95 -3.89 -5.42
CA SER A 83 8.54 -3.90 -5.80
C SER A 83 7.99 -2.49 -6.01
N ASN A 84 7.27 -2.29 -7.11
CA ASN A 84 6.54 -1.03 -7.38
C ASN A 84 5.24 -0.90 -6.57
N TYR A 85 4.84 -1.91 -5.81
CA TYR A 85 3.69 -1.85 -4.91
C TYR A 85 4.03 -1.15 -3.57
N LEU A 86 5.32 -1.05 -3.24
CA LEU A 86 5.81 -0.35 -2.04
C LEU A 86 6.32 1.04 -2.44
N PHE A 87 5.80 2.07 -1.76
CA PHE A 87 6.14 3.46 -2.07
C PHE A 87 7.64 3.73 -1.95
N GLU A 88 8.24 3.22 -0.89
CA GLU A 88 9.65 3.40 -0.52
C GLU A 88 10.60 2.73 -1.53
N LEU A 89 10.16 1.64 -2.17
CA LEU A 89 10.99 0.85 -3.08
C LEU A 89 10.75 1.17 -4.56
N ALA A 90 9.69 1.90 -4.89
CA ALA A 90 9.40 2.22 -6.28
C ALA A 90 10.58 2.92 -6.99
N SER A 91 11.26 3.86 -6.32
CA SER A 91 12.47 4.51 -6.89
C SER A 91 13.65 3.55 -7.03
N TYR A 92 13.78 2.58 -6.12
CA TYR A 92 14.83 1.56 -6.19
C TYR A 92 14.66 0.64 -7.39
N THR A 93 13.42 0.39 -7.83
CA THR A 93 13.18 -0.31 -9.11
C THR A 93 13.85 0.39 -10.28
N TRP A 94 13.74 1.72 -10.36
CA TRP A 94 14.40 2.48 -11.42
C TRP A 94 15.92 2.45 -11.31
N GLU A 95 16.45 2.47 -10.08
CA GLU A 95 17.89 2.30 -9.84
C GLU A 95 18.40 0.94 -10.34
N CYS A 96 17.70 -0.15 -10.02
CA CYS A 96 18.03 -1.48 -10.52
C CYS A 96 18.07 -1.53 -12.04
N VAL A 97 17.08 -0.91 -12.70
CA VAL A 97 17.01 -0.85 -14.18
C VAL A 97 18.20 -0.09 -14.75
N ARG A 98 18.56 1.08 -14.21
CA ARG A 98 19.70 1.87 -14.70
C ARG A 98 21.05 1.17 -14.49
N ASN A 99 21.19 0.43 -13.40
CA ASN A 99 22.45 -0.20 -13.02
C ASN A 99 22.65 -1.58 -13.67
N LEU A 100 21.62 -2.19 -14.25
CA LEU A 100 21.73 -3.49 -14.92
C LEU A 100 22.51 -3.38 -16.23
N GLN A 101 23.80 -3.73 -16.21
CA GLN A 101 24.66 -3.75 -17.39
C GLN A 101 24.60 -5.09 -18.16
N ARG A 102 24.40 -6.20 -17.44
CA ARG A 102 24.35 -7.57 -17.98
C ARG A 102 23.59 -8.49 -17.03
N GLY A 103 23.03 -9.59 -17.56
CA GLY A 103 22.32 -10.59 -16.77
C GLY A 103 20.84 -10.67 -17.15
N ARG A 104 20.00 -11.14 -16.22
CA ARG A 104 18.56 -11.33 -16.42
C ARG A 104 17.77 -10.39 -15.53
N ALA A 105 16.87 -9.62 -16.12
CA ALA A 105 15.79 -8.96 -15.40
C ALA A 105 14.61 -9.93 -15.27
N LEU A 106 14.13 -10.18 -14.05
CA LEU A 106 12.98 -11.04 -13.79
C LEU A 106 11.83 -10.19 -13.24
N PHE A 107 10.65 -10.36 -13.80
CA PHE A 107 9.40 -9.74 -13.35
C PHE A 107 8.44 -10.87 -12.99
N THR A 108 7.72 -10.72 -11.88
CA THR A 108 6.83 -11.75 -11.35
C THR A 108 5.40 -11.22 -11.24
N GLN A 109 4.45 -12.13 -11.27
CA GLN A 109 3.03 -11.86 -11.03
C GLN A 109 2.50 -12.97 -10.11
N PRO A 110 1.98 -12.64 -8.92
CA PRO A 110 1.36 -13.65 -8.06
C PRO A 110 -0.01 -14.08 -8.63
N PRO A 111 -0.56 -15.22 -8.17
CA PRO A 111 -1.93 -15.62 -8.52
C PRO A 111 -2.95 -14.53 -8.14
N MET A 112 -4.06 -14.46 -8.89
CA MET A 112 -5.17 -13.57 -8.56
C MET A 112 -5.76 -13.90 -7.17
N PRO A 113 -6.29 -12.91 -6.44
CA PRO A 113 -6.45 -11.50 -6.82
C PRO A 113 -5.17 -10.65 -6.64
N ILE A 114 -4.99 -9.65 -7.51
CA ILE A 114 -3.93 -8.61 -7.46
C ILE A 114 -4.50 -7.22 -7.71
#